data_AF-A0A1Q6SJ55-F1
#
_entry.id   AF-A0A1Q6SJ55-F1
#
_cell.length_a   1.000
_cell.length_b   1.000
_cell.length_c   1.000
_cell.angle_alpha   90.00
_cell.angle_beta   90.00
_cell.angle_gamma   90.00
#
_symmetry.space_group_name_H-M   'P 1'
#
loop_
_entity.id
_entity.type
_entity.pdbx_description
1 polymer ?
#
loop_
_entity_poly.entity_id
_entity_poly.type
_entity_poly.pdbx_seq_one_letter_code
_entity_poly.pdbx_strand_id
1 'polypeptide(L)'
;MKVKCVWEHNGDDSILYASNFIGAFTRGKSKCEAIGKMSSEISAYLKWKGALTWDVPEPEIIQEKVSTLTISDADSDVLFDEEKKPLSMAEYEELKSLALKSARDFLTMYEAVPDKDKSVLPVRQTFYGEIPRSAYEMYEHTKNVNAYYFGEIGVQADNNGTIEECRKRGFELLEHQPEFLENKVYLGSYDEEWSLREVAICGSGGLF
;
A
#
# COMPACT_ATOMS: atom_id res chain seq x y z
N MET A 1 -11.71 17.42 -8.72
CA MET A 1 -11.93 15.98 -8.96
C MET A 1 -12.25 15.27 -7.64
N LYS A 2 -13.12 14.24 -7.64
CA LYS A 2 -13.48 13.51 -6.40
C LYS A 2 -12.46 12.44 -6.05
N VAL A 3 -12.06 12.41 -4.78
CA VAL A 3 -11.19 11.39 -4.17
C VAL A 3 -12.06 10.56 -3.24
N LYS A 4 -12.31 9.31 -3.60
CA LYS A 4 -13.16 8.40 -2.84
C LYS A 4 -12.36 7.80 -1.70
N CYS A 5 -12.64 8.21 -0.48
CA CYS A 5 -11.88 7.85 0.70
C CYS A 5 -12.56 6.75 1.52
N VAL A 6 -11.77 5.76 1.94
CA VAL A 6 -12.11 4.82 3.00
C VAL A 6 -11.47 5.32 4.29
N TRP A 7 -12.28 5.56 5.32
CA TRP A 7 -11.82 6.07 6.61
C TRP A 7 -11.82 4.94 7.64
N GLU A 8 -10.66 4.60 8.17
CA GLU A 8 -10.54 3.73 9.33
C GLU A 8 -10.03 4.54 10.53
N HIS A 9 -10.59 4.28 11.72
CA HIS A 9 -10.21 5.01 12.93
C HIS A 9 -10.39 4.21 14.22
N ASN A 10 -9.57 4.54 15.22
CA ASN A 10 -9.74 4.12 16.60
C ASN A 10 -9.74 5.37 17.48
N GLY A 11 -10.91 5.74 18.00
CA GLY A 11 -11.10 7.06 18.59
C GLY A 11 -10.87 8.17 17.55
N ASP A 12 -10.01 9.14 17.87
CA ASP A 12 -9.66 10.25 16.99
C ASP A 12 -8.55 9.89 15.96
N ASP A 13 -7.71 8.90 16.26
CA ASP A 13 -6.64 8.47 15.36
C ASP A 13 -7.24 7.94 14.05
N SER A 14 -6.84 8.53 12.94
CA SER A 14 -7.50 8.37 11.65
C SER A 14 -6.51 8.05 10.54
N ILE A 15 -6.84 7.05 9.73
CA ILE A 15 -6.23 6.77 8.44
C ILE A 15 -7.29 6.87 7.33
N LEU A 16 -6.96 7.57 6.25
CA LEU A 16 -7.83 7.72 5.08
C LEU A 16 -7.10 7.19 3.86
N TYR A 17 -7.64 6.16 3.23
CA TYR A 17 -7.15 5.59 1.98
C TYR A 17 -7.95 6.11 0.79
N ALA A 18 -7.31 6.42 -0.33
CA ALA A 18 -7.98 6.81 -1.56
C ALA A 18 -8.26 5.58 -2.45
N SER A 19 -9.48 5.06 -2.40
CA SER A 19 -9.90 3.87 -3.17
C SER A 19 -9.76 4.00 -4.69
N ASN A 20 -9.83 5.23 -5.22
CA ASN A 20 -9.64 5.51 -6.66
C ASN A 20 -8.24 6.06 -7.00
N PHE A 21 -7.34 6.15 -6.02
CA PHE A 21 -5.93 6.48 -6.17
C PHE A 21 -5.11 5.49 -5.34
N ILE A 22 -5.12 4.25 -5.80
CA ILE A 22 -4.49 3.05 -5.24
C ILE A 22 -3.11 3.35 -4.64
N GLY A 23 -2.94 3.02 -3.36
CA GLY A 23 -1.70 3.25 -2.61
C GLY A 23 -1.58 4.63 -1.95
N ALA A 24 -2.40 5.63 -2.33
CA ALA A 24 -2.39 6.94 -1.69
C ALA A 24 -3.24 6.93 -0.41
N PHE A 25 -2.67 7.41 0.69
CA PHE A 25 -3.36 7.51 1.97
C PHE A 25 -2.83 8.66 2.82
N THR A 26 -3.59 9.03 3.84
CA THR A 26 -3.17 10.06 4.80
C THR A 26 -3.52 9.64 6.21
N ARG A 27 -2.71 10.11 7.18
CA ARG A 27 -2.93 9.88 8.60
C ARG A 27 -3.05 11.19 9.36
N GLY A 28 -3.79 11.17 10.46
CA GLY A 28 -3.92 12.30 11.36
C GLY A 28 -4.39 11.87 12.74
N LYS A 29 -4.11 12.70 13.75
CA LYS A 29 -4.63 12.53 15.11
C LYS A 29 -6.13 12.86 15.22
N SER A 30 -6.74 13.19 14.08
CA SER A 30 -8.16 13.46 13.92
C SER A 30 -8.54 13.25 12.47
N LYS A 31 -9.84 12.99 12.23
CA LYS A 31 -10.45 12.94 10.90
C LYS A 31 -10.15 14.19 10.07
N CYS A 32 -10.29 15.38 10.68
CA CYS A 32 -10.07 16.66 10.00
C CYS A 32 -8.61 16.82 9.54
N GLU A 33 -7.66 16.40 10.37
CA GLU A 33 -6.23 16.47 10.02
C GLU A 33 -5.89 15.54 8.85
N ALA A 34 -6.41 14.30 8.87
CA ALA A 34 -6.20 13.36 7.79
C ALA A 34 -6.83 13.84 6.47
N ILE A 35 -8.09 14.31 6.49
CA ILE A 35 -8.76 14.92 5.32
C ILE A 35 -7.95 16.11 4.78
N GLY A 36 -7.45 16.98 5.66
CA GLY A 36 -6.69 18.18 5.27
C GLY A 36 -5.41 17.89 4.50
N LYS A 37 -4.82 16.69 4.65
CA LYS A 37 -3.60 16.26 3.96
C LYS A 37 -3.88 15.59 2.60
N MET A 38 -5.10 15.15 2.36
CA MET A 38 -5.44 14.33 1.18
C MET A 38 -5.23 15.09 -0.14
N SER A 39 -5.47 16.40 -0.16
CA SER A 39 -5.26 17.20 -1.38
C SER A 39 -3.78 17.22 -1.81
N SER A 40 -2.85 17.39 -0.86
CA SER A 40 -1.41 17.34 -1.14
C SER A 40 -0.94 15.94 -1.52
N GLU A 41 -1.47 14.91 -0.86
CA GLU A 41 -1.13 13.52 -1.15
C GLU A 41 -1.49 13.14 -2.59
N ILE A 42 -2.73 13.41 -3.00
CA ILE A 42 -3.21 13.09 -4.35
C ILE A 42 -2.47 13.89 -5.42
N SER A 43 -2.10 15.13 -5.12
CA SER A 43 -1.27 15.94 -6.01
C SER A 43 0.14 15.33 -6.19
N ALA A 44 0.75 14.83 -5.11
CA ALA A 44 2.04 14.15 -5.15
C ALA A 44 1.94 12.81 -5.91
N TYR A 45 0.91 12.02 -5.64
CA TYR A 45 0.62 10.76 -6.34
C TYR A 45 0.49 10.97 -7.85
N LEU A 46 -0.30 11.95 -8.29
CA LEU A 46 -0.49 12.22 -9.72
C LEU A 46 0.81 12.66 -10.39
N LYS A 47 1.59 13.52 -9.73
CA LYS A 47 2.91 13.93 -10.20
C LYS A 47 3.85 12.73 -10.34
N TRP A 48 3.88 11.83 -9.36
CA TRP A 48 4.66 10.59 -9.40
C TRP A 48 4.21 9.65 -10.52
N LYS A 49 2.89 9.52 -10.76
CA LYS A 49 2.32 8.76 -11.87
C LYS A 49 2.61 9.41 -13.24
N GLY A 50 3.08 10.67 -13.28
CA GLY A 50 3.29 11.43 -14.52
C GLY A 50 1.99 11.99 -15.11
N ALA A 51 0.92 12.01 -14.31
CA ALA A 51 -0.36 12.59 -14.68
C ALA A 51 -0.43 14.04 -14.19
N LEU A 52 -0.76 14.96 -15.08
CA LEU A 52 -1.04 16.35 -14.73
C LEU A 52 -2.54 16.56 -14.62
N THR A 53 -2.99 17.11 -13.49
CA THR A 53 -4.35 17.62 -13.33
C THR A 53 -4.30 19.06 -12.86
N TRP A 54 -5.28 19.84 -13.31
CA TRP A 54 -5.53 21.21 -12.82
C TRP A 54 -6.69 21.24 -11.82
N ASP A 55 -7.35 20.10 -11.63
CA ASP A 55 -8.45 19.97 -10.69
C ASP A 55 -7.93 19.90 -9.25
N VAL A 56 -8.61 20.60 -8.36
CA VAL A 56 -8.37 20.45 -6.92
C VAL A 56 -8.93 19.08 -6.48
N PRO A 57 -8.11 18.22 -5.84
CA PRO A 57 -8.62 16.98 -5.26
C PRO A 57 -9.55 17.29 -4.09
N GLU A 58 -10.76 16.72 -4.13
CA GLU A 58 -11.79 16.87 -3.11
C GLU A 58 -12.09 15.51 -2.45
N PRO A 59 -11.69 15.30 -1.19
CA PRO A 59 -11.97 14.08 -0.45
C PRO A 59 -13.47 13.90 -0.17
N GLU A 60 -13.97 12.69 -0.41
CA GLU A 60 -15.33 12.24 -0.11
C GLU A 60 -15.25 10.88 0.57
N ILE A 61 -15.77 10.76 1.80
CA ILE A 61 -15.76 9.48 2.51
C ILE A 61 -16.89 8.61 1.97
N ILE A 62 -16.52 7.44 1.45
CA ILE A 62 -17.46 6.46 0.87
C ILE A 62 -17.62 5.22 1.73
N GLN A 63 -16.70 4.97 2.66
CA GLN A 63 -16.70 3.83 3.58
C GLN A 63 -16.05 4.26 4.90
N GLU A 64 -16.58 3.76 6.01
CA GLU A 64 -16.09 4.02 7.36
C GLU A 64 -15.93 2.70 8.11
N LYS A 65 -14.82 2.55 8.83
CA LYS A 65 -14.55 1.42 9.72
C LYS A 65 -14.06 1.93 11.08
N VAL A 66 -14.79 1.55 12.14
CA VAL A 66 -14.31 1.70 13.51
C VAL A 66 -13.43 0.50 13.83
N SER A 67 -12.18 0.74 14.19
CA SER A 67 -11.19 -0.30 14.47
C SER A 67 -10.83 -0.35 15.96
N THR A 68 -10.29 -1.50 16.37
CA THR A 68 -9.67 -1.67 17.69
C THR A 68 -8.15 -1.67 17.61
N LEU A 69 -7.60 -1.61 16.39
CA LEU A 69 -6.17 -1.58 16.10
C LEU A 69 -5.51 -0.26 16.48
N THR A 70 -4.18 -0.26 16.51
CA THR A 70 -3.41 0.93 16.85
C THR A 70 -3.24 1.82 15.60
N ILE A 71 -4.31 2.49 15.18
CA ILE A 71 -4.32 3.33 13.95
C ILE A 71 -3.21 4.39 13.95
N SER A 72 -2.81 4.91 15.11
CA SER A 72 -1.69 5.84 15.24
C SER A 72 -0.36 5.27 14.75
N ASP A 73 -0.18 3.95 14.82
CA ASP A 73 0.98 3.22 14.31
C ASP A 73 0.82 2.76 12.84
N ALA A 74 -0.28 3.16 12.17
CA ALA A 74 -0.69 2.68 10.83
C ALA A 74 -1.02 1.17 10.77
N ASP A 75 -1.34 0.57 11.91
CA ASP A 75 -1.94 -0.76 11.99
C ASP A 75 -3.38 -0.66 11.46
N SER A 76 -3.70 -1.41 10.40
CA SER A 76 -4.94 -1.29 9.63
C SER A 76 -5.26 -2.63 8.97
N ASP A 77 -6.53 -3.01 9.00
CA ASP A 77 -7.07 -4.25 8.44
C ASP A 77 -8.38 -3.97 7.66
N VAL A 78 -8.53 -2.76 7.12
CA VAL A 78 -9.74 -2.38 6.36
C VAL A 78 -9.66 -2.85 4.92
N LEU A 79 -10.46 -3.86 4.58
CA LEU A 79 -10.70 -4.23 3.19
C LEU A 79 -11.80 -3.34 2.57
N PHE A 80 -11.51 -2.72 1.42
CA PHE A 80 -12.44 -1.77 0.79
C PHE A 80 -13.56 -2.53 0.07
N ASP A 81 -14.77 -1.98 0.05
CA ASP A 81 -15.89 -2.64 -0.65
C ASP A 81 -15.64 -2.80 -2.15
N GLU A 82 -14.87 -1.88 -2.74
CA GLU A 82 -14.43 -1.96 -4.14
C GLU A 82 -13.37 -3.04 -4.36
N GLU A 83 -12.61 -3.39 -3.31
CA GLU A 83 -11.56 -4.41 -3.35
C GLU A 83 -12.11 -5.83 -3.35
N LYS A 84 -13.38 -6.02 -3.00
CA LYS A 84 -14.07 -7.32 -3.03
C LYS A 84 -14.61 -7.68 -4.41
N LYS A 85 -14.56 -6.76 -5.37
CA LYS A 85 -15.15 -6.96 -6.71
C LYS A 85 -14.16 -7.59 -7.67
N PRO A 86 -14.62 -8.41 -8.63
CA PRO A 86 -13.77 -8.92 -9.70
C PRO A 86 -13.01 -7.82 -10.43
N LEU A 87 -11.87 -8.20 -11.01
CA LEU A 87 -11.05 -7.33 -11.83
C LEU A 87 -11.31 -7.62 -13.31
N SER A 88 -11.48 -6.57 -14.11
CA SER A 88 -11.22 -6.70 -15.54
C SER A 88 -9.72 -6.83 -15.79
N MET A 89 -9.34 -7.43 -16.92
CA MET A 89 -7.93 -7.52 -17.31
C MET A 89 -7.27 -6.14 -17.39
N ALA A 90 -7.98 -5.13 -17.88
CA ALA A 90 -7.46 -3.76 -18.00
C ALA A 90 -7.18 -3.12 -16.63
N GLU A 91 -8.10 -3.28 -15.67
CA GLU A 91 -7.86 -2.81 -14.29
C GLU A 91 -6.68 -3.52 -13.65
N TYR A 92 -6.58 -4.84 -13.85
CA TYR A 92 -5.46 -5.62 -13.36
C TYR A 92 -4.11 -5.17 -13.95
N GLU A 93 -4.04 -4.94 -15.27
CA GLU A 93 -2.84 -4.47 -15.94
C GLU A 93 -2.41 -3.08 -15.42
N GLU A 94 -3.37 -2.18 -15.15
CA GLU A 94 -3.07 -0.88 -14.55
C GLU A 94 -2.52 -1.01 -13.13
N LEU A 95 -3.14 -1.86 -12.29
CA LEU A 95 -2.68 -2.14 -10.93
C LEU A 95 -1.27 -2.76 -10.91
N LYS A 96 -1.05 -3.78 -11.74
CA LYS A 96 0.25 -4.44 -11.89
C LYS A 96 1.32 -3.44 -12.35
N SER A 97 1.00 -2.60 -13.35
CA SER A 97 1.91 -1.57 -13.83
C SER A 97 2.29 -0.57 -12.72
N LEU A 98 1.32 -0.15 -11.91
CA LEU A 98 1.54 0.77 -10.79
C LEU A 98 2.42 0.13 -9.69
N ALA A 99 2.13 -1.11 -9.31
CA ALA A 99 2.90 -1.84 -8.31
C ALA A 99 4.35 -2.10 -8.75
N LEU A 100 4.58 -2.41 -10.03
CA LEU A 100 5.91 -2.57 -10.60
C LEU A 100 6.66 -1.25 -10.72
N LYS A 101 5.97 -0.15 -11.08
CA LYS A 101 6.55 1.20 -11.07
C LYS A 101 7.00 1.58 -9.67
N SER A 102 6.16 1.35 -8.66
CA SER A 102 6.51 1.63 -7.26
C SER A 102 7.77 0.87 -6.83
N ALA A 103 7.84 -0.42 -7.11
CA ALA A 103 9.04 -1.23 -6.81
C ALA A 103 10.31 -0.68 -7.49
N ARG A 104 10.23 -0.31 -8.78
CA ARG A 104 11.37 0.25 -9.52
C ARG A 104 11.81 1.62 -8.99
N ASP A 105 10.87 2.50 -8.72
CA ASP A 105 11.17 3.85 -8.23
C ASP A 105 11.73 3.80 -6.80
N PHE A 106 11.22 2.88 -5.97
CA PHE A 106 11.75 2.60 -4.65
C PHE A 106 13.19 2.08 -4.71
N LEU A 107 13.46 1.10 -5.59
CA LEU A 107 14.81 0.60 -5.83
C LEU A 107 15.76 1.71 -6.26
N THR A 108 15.33 2.54 -7.22
CA THR A 108 16.11 3.69 -7.70
C THR A 108 16.45 4.66 -6.57
N MET A 109 15.48 4.96 -5.69
CA MET A 109 15.69 5.82 -4.52
C MET A 109 16.71 5.21 -3.55
N TYR A 110 16.57 3.93 -3.25
CA TYR A 110 17.48 3.20 -2.37
C TYR A 110 18.92 3.14 -2.92
N GLU A 111 19.08 2.86 -4.20
CA GLU A 111 20.39 2.79 -4.85
C GLU A 111 21.12 4.14 -4.83
N ALA A 112 20.36 5.24 -4.95
CA ALA A 112 20.88 6.60 -4.89
C ALA A 112 21.40 7.03 -3.50
N VAL A 113 21.08 6.28 -2.42
CA VAL A 113 21.61 6.57 -1.08
C VAL A 113 23.09 6.18 -1.00
N PRO A 114 24.02 7.14 -0.74
CA PRO A 114 25.46 6.87 -0.75
C PRO A 114 25.93 5.93 0.36
N ASP A 115 25.39 6.08 1.57
CA ASP A 115 25.66 5.25 2.74
C ASP A 115 24.34 4.70 3.27
N LYS A 116 24.10 3.42 3.01
CA LYS A 116 22.80 2.77 3.23
C LYS A 116 22.55 2.42 4.70
N ASP A 117 23.61 2.32 5.50
CA ASP A 117 23.54 1.95 6.91
C ASP A 117 23.47 3.18 7.83
N LYS A 118 23.81 4.36 7.31
CA LYS A 118 23.75 5.61 8.07
C LYS A 118 22.30 6.02 8.34
N SER A 119 21.99 6.22 9.62
CA SER A 119 20.74 6.82 10.07
C SER A 119 20.97 7.87 11.15
N VAL A 120 20.15 8.92 11.13
CA VAL A 120 20.06 9.93 12.18
C VAL A 120 18.80 9.77 13.03
N LEU A 121 17.98 8.76 12.73
CA LEU A 121 16.72 8.51 13.42
C LEU A 121 16.96 7.73 14.72
N PRO A 122 16.30 8.13 15.83
CA PRO A 122 16.37 7.37 17.07
C PRO A 122 15.68 6.00 16.91
N VAL A 123 16.09 5.03 17.71
CA VAL A 123 15.40 3.74 17.83
C VAL A 123 13.97 3.95 18.32
N ARG A 124 13.01 3.32 17.66
CA ARG A 124 11.59 3.30 18.03
C ARG A 124 11.07 1.88 17.87
N GLN A 125 10.15 1.51 18.75
CA GLN A 125 9.50 0.22 18.74
C GLN A 125 7.99 0.43 18.60
N THR A 126 7.37 -0.32 17.70
CA THR A 126 5.91 -0.42 17.55
C THR A 126 5.44 -1.79 18.01
N PHE A 127 4.15 -2.06 17.86
CA PHE A 127 3.59 -3.40 18.03
C PHE A 127 4.32 -4.47 17.20
N TYR A 128 4.77 -4.13 15.99
CA TYR A 128 5.45 -5.05 15.07
C TYR A 128 6.95 -5.21 15.31
N GLY A 129 7.51 -4.52 16.31
CA GLY A 129 8.93 -4.57 16.65
C GLY A 129 9.67 -3.27 16.34
N GLU A 130 10.97 -3.38 16.09
CA GLU A 130 11.80 -2.21 15.80
C GLU A 130 11.51 -1.66 14.39
N ILE A 131 11.27 -0.35 14.30
CA ILE A 131 11.03 0.31 13.01
C ILE A 131 12.37 0.39 12.24
N PRO A 132 12.39 0.11 10.93
CA PRO A 132 13.56 0.37 10.07
C PRO A 132 14.03 1.84 10.14
N ARG A 133 15.35 2.07 10.22
CA ARG A 133 15.93 3.41 10.41
C ARG A 133 16.95 3.78 9.35
N SER A 134 17.69 2.81 8.83
CA SER A 134 18.61 3.01 7.72
C SER A 134 17.92 2.76 6.38
N ALA A 135 18.51 3.24 5.29
CA ALA A 135 17.99 2.94 3.96
C ALA A 135 18.07 1.44 3.65
N TYR A 136 19.08 0.74 4.17
CA TYR A 136 19.20 -0.71 4.10
C TYR A 136 18.07 -1.43 4.84
N GLU A 137 17.82 -1.06 6.10
CA GLU A 137 16.75 -1.67 6.89
C GLU A 137 15.38 -1.43 6.24
N MET A 138 15.13 -0.21 5.74
CA MET A 138 13.88 0.12 5.06
C MET A 138 13.73 -0.70 3.77
N TYR A 139 14.79 -0.80 2.98
CA TYR A 139 14.78 -1.58 1.76
C TYR A 139 14.51 -3.06 1.99
N GLU A 140 15.20 -3.66 2.96
CA GLU A 140 14.97 -5.07 3.31
C GLU A 140 13.56 -5.29 3.83
N HIS A 141 13.05 -4.40 4.68
CA HIS A 141 11.67 -4.49 5.17
C HIS A 141 10.66 -4.43 4.02
N THR A 142 10.74 -3.42 3.16
CA THR A 142 9.82 -3.24 2.01
C THR A 142 9.95 -4.35 0.97
N LYS A 143 11.15 -4.89 0.75
CA LYS A 143 11.34 -6.05 -0.14
C LYS A 143 10.72 -7.32 0.47
N ASN A 144 10.91 -7.54 1.77
CA ASN A 144 10.57 -8.81 2.41
C ASN A 144 9.08 -9.02 2.67
N VAL A 145 8.25 -7.97 2.60
CA VAL A 145 6.78 -8.10 2.63
C VAL A 145 6.20 -8.69 1.33
N ASN A 146 6.99 -8.81 0.26
CA ASN A 146 6.52 -9.33 -1.03
C ASN A 146 5.96 -10.75 -0.95
N ALA A 147 6.74 -11.69 -0.41
CA ALA A 147 6.31 -13.08 -0.23
C ALA A 147 5.12 -13.20 0.74
N TYR A 148 5.07 -12.33 1.76
CA TYR A 148 3.95 -12.28 2.70
C TYR A 148 2.64 -11.92 1.97
N TYR A 149 2.56 -10.76 1.32
CA TYR A 149 1.32 -10.31 0.67
C TYR A 149 0.84 -11.26 -0.44
N PHE A 150 1.73 -11.77 -1.28
CA PHE A 150 1.35 -12.78 -2.27
C PHE A 150 0.89 -14.09 -1.61
N GLY A 151 1.54 -14.48 -0.51
CA GLY A 151 1.18 -15.68 0.25
C GLY A 151 -0.23 -15.63 0.82
N GLU A 152 -0.69 -14.47 1.27
CA GLU A 152 -2.04 -14.27 1.82
C GLU A 152 -3.15 -14.55 0.79
N ILE A 153 -2.86 -14.38 -0.50
CA ILE A 153 -3.78 -14.75 -1.60
C ILE A 153 -3.41 -16.08 -2.27
N GLY A 154 -2.62 -16.92 -1.58
CA GLY A 154 -2.25 -18.27 -2.04
C GLY A 154 -1.17 -18.32 -3.12
N VAL A 155 -0.46 -17.22 -3.40
CA VAL A 155 0.64 -17.17 -4.39
C VAL A 155 1.97 -17.43 -3.69
N GLN A 156 2.69 -18.47 -4.13
CA GLN A 156 3.98 -18.88 -3.55
C GLN A 156 5.15 -18.04 -4.09
N ALA A 157 5.17 -16.75 -3.77
CA ALA A 157 6.25 -15.84 -4.16
C ALA A 157 7.47 -15.93 -3.21
N ASP A 158 8.63 -15.46 -3.70
CA ASP A 158 9.86 -15.31 -2.91
C ASP A 158 10.26 -13.83 -2.74
N ASN A 159 11.34 -13.59 -2.01
CA ASN A 159 11.95 -12.26 -1.80
C ASN A 159 13.37 -12.15 -2.40
N ASN A 160 13.72 -13.05 -3.33
CA ASN A 160 15.07 -13.14 -3.89
C ASN A 160 15.37 -12.00 -4.87
N GLY A 161 16.64 -11.60 -4.97
CA GLY A 161 17.04 -10.51 -5.87
C GLY A 161 16.57 -9.15 -5.40
N THR A 162 16.25 -8.26 -6.35
CA THR A 162 15.75 -6.92 -6.04
C THR A 162 14.24 -6.90 -5.78
N ILE A 163 13.75 -5.84 -5.14
CA ILE A 163 12.30 -5.62 -4.96
C ILE A 163 11.52 -5.62 -6.30
N GLU A 164 12.11 -5.10 -7.38
CA GLU A 164 11.49 -5.13 -8.70
C GLU A 164 11.42 -6.57 -9.25
N GLU A 165 12.52 -7.32 -9.12
CA GLU A 165 12.61 -8.69 -9.63
C GLU A 165 11.66 -9.65 -8.90
N CYS A 166 11.63 -9.61 -7.56
CA CYS A 166 10.76 -10.48 -6.78
C CYS A 166 9.27 -10.13 -6.96
N ARG A 167 8.95 -8.83 -7.07
CA ARG A 167 7.58 -8.37 -7.35
C ARG A 167 7.11 -8.82 -8.72
N LYS A 168 7.96 -8.70 -9.75
CA LYS A 168 7.66 -9.17 -11.11
C LYS A 168 7.37 -10.66 -11.13
N ARG A 169 8.23 -11.48 -10.50
CA ARG A 169 7.99 -12.93 -10.39
C ARG A 169 6.72 -13.27 -9.62
N GLY A 170 6.40 -12.52 -8.56
CA GLY A 170 5.14 -12.69 -7.82
C GLY A 170 3.91 -12.51 -8.71
N PHE A 171 3.89 -11.46 -9.54
CA PHE A 171 2.82 -11.25 -10.53
C PHE A 171 2.81 -12.34 -11.61
N GLU A 172 3.97 -12.78 -12.10
CA GLU A 172 4.04 -13.89 -13.07
C GLU A 172 3.43 -15.17 -12.47
N LEU A 173 3.72 -15.50 -11.21
CA LEU A 173 3.14 -16.66 -10.52
C LEU A 173 1.62 -16.53 -10.32
N LEU A 174 1.15 -15.34 -9.93
CA LEU A 174 -0.27 -15.05 -9.82
C LEU A 174 -1.01 -15.29 -11.14
N GLU A 175 -0.44 -14.83 -12.27
CA GLU A 175 -1.05 -14.97 -13.60
C GLU A 175 -1.19 -16.43 -14.05
N HIS A 176 -0.45 -17.36 -13.45
CA HIS A 176 -0.60 -18.80 -13.69
C HIS A 176 -1.74 -19.44 -12.88
N GLN A 177 -2.29 -18.74 -11.89
CA GLN A 177 -3.42 -19.26 -11.13
C GLN A 177 -4.71 -19.17 -11.95
N PRO A 178 -5.55 -20.22 -11.91
CA PRO A 178 -6.86 -20.14 -12.55
C PRO A 178 -7.69 -19.05 -11.88
N GLU A 179 -8.50 -18.33 -12.66
CA GLU A 179 -9.48 -17.38 -12.12
C GLU A 179 -8.88 -16.25 -11.27
N PHE A 180 -7.60 -15.90 -11.43
CA PHE A 180 -6.93 -14.87 -10.61
C PHE A 180 -7.62 -13.48 -10.67
N LEU A 181 -8.43 -13.23 -11.70
CA LEU A 181 -9.24 -12.02 -11.88
C LEU A 181 -10.60 -12.05 -11.19
N GLU A 182 -11.06 -13.21 -10.68
CA GLU A 182 -12.28 -13.26 -9.85
C GLU A 182 -12.10 -12.47 -8.55
N ASN A 183 -10.85 -12.17 -8.17
CA ASN A 183 -10.48 -11.37 -7.03
C ASN A 183 -11.14 -11.89 -5.74
N LYS A 184 -11.00 -13.21 -5.52
CA LYS A 184 -11.49 -13.89 -4.32
C LYS A 184 -10.92 -13.21 -3.08
N VAL A 185 -11.75 -13.08 -2.06
CA VAL A 185 -11.32 -12.64 -0.73
C VAL A 185 -10.85 -13.86 0.04
N TYR A 186 -9.64 -13.80 0.55
CA TYR A 186 -9.02 -14.84 1.35
C TYR A 186 -9.07 -14.44 2.83
N LEU A 187 -9.27 -15.41 3.72
CA LEU A 187 -9.05 -15.20 5.14
C LEU A 187 -7.60 -15.59 5.42
N GLY A 188 -6.77 -14.59 5.65
CA GLY A 188 -5.34 -14.69 5.80
C GLY A 188 -4.89 -14.89 7.24
N SER A 189 -3.62 -14.56 7.47
CA SER A 189 -3.03 -14.45 8.79
C SER A 189 -3.83 -13.48 9.68
N TYR A 190 -3.89 -13.75 10.98
CA TYR A 190 -4.57 -12.91 11.97
C TYR A 190 -6.08 -12.67 11.74
N ASP A 191 -6.75 -13.57 11.01
CA ASP A 191 -8.17 -13.45 10.63
C ASP A 191 -8.46 -12.19 9.77
N GLU A 192 -7.45 -11.68 9.06
CA GLU A 192 -7.56 -10.54 8.15
C GLU A 192 -8.10 -10.97 6.77
N GLU A 193 -8.92 -10.13 6.15
CA GLU A 193 -9.42 -10.38 4.79
C GLU A 193 -8.44 -9.82 3.75
N TRP A 194 -8.00 -10.66 2.80
CA TRP A 194 -7.04 -10.28 1.76
C TRP A 194 -7.63 -10.39 0.35
N SER A 195 -7.31 -9.44 -0.53
CA SER A 195 -7.67 -9.47 -1.95
C SER A 195 -6.49 -9.18 -2.89
N LEU A 196 -6.62 -9.49 -4.18
CA LEU A 196 -5.59 -9.14 -5.16
C LEU A 196 -5.42 -7.61 -5.29
N ARG A 197 -6.52 -6.86 -5.21
CA ARG A 197 -6.45 -5.38 -5.27
C ARG A 197 -5.63 -4.84 -4.09
N GLU A 198 -5.83 -5.39 -2.91
CA GLU A 198 -5.08 -5.03 -1.71
C GLU A 198 -3.59 -5.39 -1.80
N VAL A 199 -3.24 -6.58 -2.30
CA VAL A 199 -1.82 -6.94 -2.55
C VAL A 199 -1.14 -5.93 -3.48
N ALA A 200 -1.86 -5.43 -4.49
CA ALA A 200 -1.35 -4.38 -5.37
C ALA A 200 -1.24 -2.99 -4.68
N ILE A 201 -2.06 -2.71 -3.67
CA ILE A 201 -2.06 -1.46 -2.88
C ILE A 201 -0.94 -1.47 -1.84
N CYS A 202 -0.88 -2.52 -1.02
CA CYS A 202 0.18 -2.73 -0.03
C CYS A 202 1.56 -2.78 -0.71
N GLY A 203 1.61 -3.34 -1.93
CA GLY A 203 2.80 -3.32 -2.77
C GLY A 203 3.14 -1.96 -3.41
N SER A 204 2.19 -1.02 -3.54
CA SER A 204 2.40 0.26 -4.24
C SER A 204 2.55 1.48 -3.31
N GLY A 205 2.05 1.43 -2.07
CA GLY A 205 2.15 2.56 -1.13
C GLY A 205 2.26 2.22 0.36
N GLY A 206 2.26 0.94 0.76
CA GLY A 206 2.04 0.55 2.17
C GLY A 206 3.13 0.86 3.21
N LEU A 207 4.24 1.54 2.88
CA LEU A 207 5.39 1.64 3.79
C LEU A 207 6.10 3.01 3.83
N PHE A 208 5.39 4.11 3.49
CA PHE A 208 5.89 5.47 3.72
C PHE A 208 5.12 6.23 4.81
#